data_AF-D8SBI4-F1
#
_entry.id   AF-D8SBI4-F1
#
_cell.length_a   1.000
_cell.length_b   1.000
_cell.length_c   1.000
_cell.angle_alpha   90.00
_cell.angle_beta   90.00
_cell.angle_gamma   90.00
#
_symmetry.space_group_name_H-M   'P 1'
#
loop_
_entity.id
_entity.type
_entity.pdbx_description
1 polymer ?
#
loop_
_entity_poly.entity_id
_entity_poly.type
_entity_poly.pdbx_seq_one_letter_code
_entity_poly.pdbx_strand_id
1 'polypeptide(L)'
;KLRSVLPALRAELKDEHKFRELYAFAFCWAREKGQKSLALDTAVRMWELLYEDRGWPLISIWCQFLQAKHNKAISKDTWSQLLEFSKSISPTLSNYDAEGAWPYLIDEFAEY
;
A
#
# COMPACT_ATOMS: atom_id res chain seq x y z
N LYS A 1 26.84 -3.56 14.42
CA LYS A 1 26.63 -4.82 13.67
C LYS A 1 25.32 -4.84 12.87
N LEU A 2 24.17 -4.39 13.39
CA LEU A 2 22.92 -4.26 12.60
C LEU A 2 22.92 -3.06 11.63
N ARG A 3 23.37 -1.88 12.08
CA ARG A 3 23.37 -0.67 11.24
C ARG A 3 24.24 -0.77 9.97
N SER A 4 25.27 -1.60 9.98
CA SER A 4 26.16 -1.81 8.82
C SER A 4 25.50 -2.64 7.71
N VAL A 5 24.42 -3.38 8.01
CA VAL A 5 23.70 -4.21 7.05
C VAL A 5 22.50 -3.46 6.43
N LEU A 6 22.06 -2.36 7.05
CA LEU A 6 20.96 -1.52 6.57
C LEU A 6 21.07 -1.13 5.08
N PRO A 7 22.24 -0.71 4.56
CA PRO A 7 22.35 -0.37 3.15
C PRO A 7 22.09 -1.56 2.23
N ALA A 8 22.58 -2.75 2.61
CA ALA A 8 22.38 -3.98 1.85
C ALA A 8 20.90 -4.39 1.86
N LEU A 9 20.25 -4.35 3.03
CA LEU A 9 18.81 -4.65 3.14
C LEU A 9 17.97 -3.66 2.32
N ARG A 10 18.27 -2.37 2.36
CA ARG A 10 17.58 -1.38 1.50
C ARG A 10 17.79 -1.64 0.02
N ALA A 11 19.00 -2.06 -0.39
CA ALA A 11 19.27 -2.44 -1.77
C ALA A 11 18.45 -3.67 -2.18
N GLU A 12 18.31 -4.67 -1.29
CA GLU A 12 17.46 -5.83 -1.51
C GLU A 12 15.98 -5.47 -1.63
N LEU A 13 15.51 -4.43 -0.94
CA LEU A 13 14.13 -3.97 -1.08
C LEU A 13 13.83 -3.34 -2.45
N LYS A 14 14.85 -2.99 -3.25
CA LYS A 14 14.64 -2.58 -4.65
C LYS A 14 14.13 -3.73 -5.52
N ASP A 15 14.40 -4.97 -5.12
CA ASP A 15 13.84 -6.14 -5.76
C ASP A 15 12.32 -6.21 -5.56
N GLU A 16 11.59 -6.41 -6.66
CA GLU A 16 10.13 -6.41 -6.63
C GLU A 16 9.53 -7.60 -5.88
N HIS A 17 10.17 -8.77 -5.96
CA HIS A 17 9.69 -9.98 -5.30
C HIS A 17 9.87 -9.83 -3.78
N LYS A 18 11.05 -9.41 -3.34
CA LYS A 18 11.33 -9.17 -1.92
C LYS A 18 10.44 -8.09 -1.34
N PHE A 19 10.19 -7.02 -2.09
CA PHE A 19 9.27 -5.99 -1.63
C PHE A 19 7.84 -6.50 -1.53
N ARG A 20 7.37 -7.33 -2.47
CA ARG A 20 6.04 -7.95 -2.38
C ARG A 20 5.91 -8.81 -1.13
N GLU A 21 6.93 -9.59 -0.80
CA GLU A 21 6.99 -10.39 0.43
C GLU A 21 6.97 -9.51 1.68
N LEU A 22 7.79 -8.45 1.71
CA LEU A 22 7.81 -7.47 2.80
C LEU A 22 6.44 -6.79 2.96
N TYR A 23 5.84 -6.39 1.85
CA TYR A 23 4.55 -5.68 1.82
C TYR A 23 3.41 -6.57 2.34
N ALA A 24 3.40 -7.86 1.97
CA ALA A 24 2.44 -8.83 2.52
C ALA A 24 2.71 -9.13 4.00
N PHE A 25 3.98 -9.20 4.40
CA PHE A 25 4.38 -9.38 5.80
C PHE A 25 3.96 -8.19 6.66
N ALA A 26 4.15 -6.97 6.17
CA ALA A 26 3.82 -5.72 6.87
C ALA A 26 2.35 -5.69 7.31
N PHE A 27 1.42 -6.12 6.46
CA PHE A 27 0.01 -6.24 6.82
C PHE A 27 -0.21 -7.21 7.98
N CYS A 28 0.39 -8.41 7.88
CA CYS A 28 0.24 -9.44 8.91
C CYS A 28 0.86 -9.03 10.25
N TRP A 29 1.97 -8.31 10.20
CA TRP A 29 2.69 -7.82 11.37
C TRP A 29 1.98 -6.67 12.07
N ALA A 30 1.45 -5.71 11.29
CA ALA A 30 0.82 -4.50 11.82
C ALA A 30 -0.60 -4.75 12.35
N ARG A 31 -1.25 -5.83 11.92
CA ARG A 31 -2.60 -6.20 12.34
C ARG A 31 -2.60 -6.81 13.74
N GLU A 32 -3.59 -6.43 14.55
CA GLU A 32 -3.80 -7.03 15.86
C GLU A 32 -4.11 -8.54 15.79
N LYS A 33 -3.69 -9.29 16.82
CA LYS A 33 -3.93 -10.73 16.90
C LYS A 33 -5.44 -11.01 16.88
N GLY A 34 -5.87 -11.89 15.97
CA GLY A 34 -7.27 -12.31 15.83
C GLY A 34 -8.11 -11.43 14.90
N GLN A 35 -7.65 -10.23 14.53
CA GLN A 35 -8.37 -9.39 13.56
C GLN A 35 -8.17 -9.90 12.14
N LYS A 36 -9.05 -9.52 11.21
CA LYS A 36 -8.89 -9.82 9.76
C LYS A 36 -8.44 -8.60 8.95
N SER A 37 -8.67 -7.41 9.48
CA SER A 37 -8.39 -6.11 8.87
C SER A 37 -7.40 -5.31 9.72
N LEU A 38 -6.71 -4.37 9.08
CA LEU A 38 -5.75 -3.46 9.69
C LEU A 38 -6.45 -2.14 10.05
N ALA A 39 -6.19 -1.59 11.23
CA ALA A 39 -6.73 -0.28 11.62
C ALA A 39 -6.26 0.81 10.66
N LEU A 40 -7.13 1.77 10.33
CA LEU A 40 -6.86 2.78 9.30
C LEU A 40 -5.59 3.58 9.59
N ASP A 41 -5.47 4.14 10.80
CA ASP A 41 -4.30 4.92 11.20
C ASP A 41 -3.00 4.12 11.05
N THR A 42 -3.04 2.83 11.38
CA THR A 42 -1.88 1.94 11.23
C THR A 42 -1.59 1.67 9.76
N ALA A 43 -2.61 1.43 8.93
CA ALA A 43 -2.44 1.20 7.49
C ALA A 43 -1.82 2.41 6.80
N VAL A 44 -2.31 3.63 7.08
CA VAL A 44 -1.77 4.89 6.56
C VAL A 44 -0.28 5.04 6.88
N ARG A 45 0.09 4.89 8.15
CA ARG A 45 1.50 5.02 8.58
C ARG A 45 2.41 3.97 7.95
N MET A 46 1.91 2.73 7.81
CA MET A 46 2.67 1.66 7.19
C MET A 46 2.89 1.92 5.69
N TRP A 47 1.89 2.44 4.99
CA TRP A 47 2.05 2.81 3.59
C TRP A 47 3.01 3.98 3.38
N GLU A 48 2.91 5.04 4.18
CA GLU A 48 3.86 6.15 4.14
C GLU A 48 5.31 5.64 4.29
N LEU A 49 5.54 4.73 5.24
CA LEU A 49 6.85 4.12 5.46
C LEU A 49 7.30 3.23 4.28
N LEU A 50 6.42 2.36 3.77
CA LEU A 50 6.76 1.40 2.71
C LEU A 50 7.02 2.10 1.37
N TYR A 51 6.34 3.21 1.11
CA TYR A 51 6.45 3.93 -0.16
C TYR A 51 7.43 5.11 -0.12
N GLU A 52 7.99 5.48 1.05
CA GLU A 52 9.02 6.54 1.19
C GLU A 52 10.18 6.35 0.21
N ASP A 53 10.74 5.14 0.15
CA ASP A 53 11.87 4.79 -0.73
C ASP A 53 11.42 4.36 -2.16
N ARG A 54 10.12 4.15 -2.41
CA ARG A 54 9.56 3.73 -3.71
C ARG A 54 9.13 4.90 -4.58
N GLY A 55 8.74 6.02 -3.97
CA GLY A 55 8.33 7.22 -4.69
C GLY A 55 7.05 7.07 -5.53
N TRP A 56 6.08 6.26 -5.07
CA TRP A 56 4.79 6.19 -5.75
C TRP A 56 4.03 7.52 -5.56
N PRO A 57 3.79 8.31 -6.64
CA PRO A 57 3.36 9.70 -6.51
C PRO A 57 1.94 9.87 -5.94
N LEU A 58 1.10 8.85 -6.04
CA LEU A 58 -0.28 8.89 -5.57
C LEU A 58 -0.42 8.53 -4.08
N ILE A 59 0.66 8.14 -3.39
CA ILE A 59 0.53 7.62 -2.01
C ILE A 59 -0.05 8.67 -1.06
N SER A 60 0.37 9.92 -1.19
CA SER A 60 -0.10 11.02 -0.34
C SER A 60 -1.59 11.26 -0.54
N ILE A 61 -2.05 11.18 -1.80
CA ILE A 61 -3.45 11.39 -2.17
C ILE A 61 -4.29 10.21 -1.68
N TRP A 62 -3.81 8.97 -1.85
CA TRP A 62 -4.44 7.76 -1.32
C TRP A 62 -4.65 7.85 0.19
N CYS A 63 -3.61 8.21 0.95
CA CYS A 63 -3.70 8.35 2.40
C CYS A 63 -4.68 9.46 2.82
N GLN A 64 -4.75 10.57 2.08
CA GLN A 64 -5.72 11.64 2.33
C GLN A 64 -7.16 11.19 2.04
N PHE A 65 -7.38 10.53 0.91
CA PHE A 65 -8.67 9.95 0.52
C PHE A 65 -9.20 9.01 1.61
N LEU A 66 -8.37 8.09 2.11
CA LEU A 66 -8.81 7.14 3.13
C LEU A 66 -9.22 7.81 4.44
N GLN A 67 -8.51 8.86 4.86
CA GLN A 67 -8.82 9.62 6.06
C GLN A 67 -10.08 10.48 5.88
N ALA A 68 -10.29 11.03 4.68
CA ALA A 68 -11.41 11.93 4.40
C ALA A 68 -12.72 11.21 4.05
N LYS A 69 -12.66 10.06 3.37
CA LYS A 69 -13.82 9.40 2.75
C LYS A 69 -14.12 8.00 3.31
N HIS A 70 -13.09 7.18 3.54
CA HIS A 70 -13.29 5.79 3.97
C HIS A 70 -13.49 5.65 5.48
N ASN A 71 -12.57 6.22 6.27
CA ASN A 71 -12.55 6.21 7.74
C ASN A 71 -12.84 4.83 8.40
N LYS A 72 -12.39 3.74 7.77
CA LYS A 72 -12.63 2.35 8.20
C LYS A 72 -11.36 1.51 8.06
N ALA A 73 -11.35 0.37 8.75
CA ALA A 73 -10.25 -0.59 8.68
C ALA A 73 -10.02 -1.10 7.24
N ILE A 74 -8.77 -1.43 6.94
CA ILE A 74 -8.29 -1.88 5.63
C ILE A 74 -8.27 -3.41 5.59
N SER A 75 -8.89 -3.98 4.55
CA SER A 75 -8.89 -5.42 4.33
C SER A 75 -7.54 -5.89 3.74
N LYS A 76 -7.23 -7.19 3.90
CA LYS A 76 -6.03 -7.78 3.28
C LYS A 76 -6.07 -7.69 1.74
N ASP A 77 -7.27 -7.81 1.18
CA ASP A 77 -7.51 -7.74 -0.25
C ASP A 77 -7.18 -6.35 -0.79
N THR A 78 -7.81 -5.29 -0.26
CA THR A 78 -7.49 -3.88 -0.59
C THR A 78 -6.00 -3.58 -0.44
N TRP A 79 -5.40 -4.01 0.68
CA TRP A 79 -3.97 -3.82 0.91
C TRP A 79 -3.14 -4.41 -0.23
N SER A 80 -3.42 -5.66 -0.61
CA SER A 80 -2.69 -6.39 -1.66
C SER A 80 -2.94 -5.80 -3.03
N GLN A 81 -4.19 -5.43 -3.35
CA GLN A 81 -4.56 -4.84 -4.64
C GLN A 81 -3.94 -3.45 -4.85
N LEU A 82 -3.76 -2.66 -3.78
CA LEU A 82 -3.09 -1.36 -3.89
C LEU A 82 -1.63 -1.48 -4.37
N LEU A 83 -0.95 -2.58 -4.03
CA LEU A 83 0.39 -2.83 -4.56
C LEU A 83 0.39 -3.07 -6.07
N GLU A 84 -0.60 -3.81 -6.57
CA GLU A 84 -0.74 -4.03 -8.01
C GLU A 84 -1.17 -2.75 -8.72
N PHE A 85 -2.07 -1.98 -8.11
CA PHE A 85 -2.50 -0.67 -8.61
C PHE A 85 -1.32 0.29 -8.73
N SER A 86 -0.46 0.38 -7.71
CA SER A 86 0.70 1.29 -7.72
C SER A 86 1.75 0.95 -8.79
N LYS A 87 1.76 -0.31 -9.25
CA LYS A 87 2.65 -0.79 -10.31
C LYS A 87 2.06 -0.66 -11.71
N SER A 88 0.75 -0.89 -11.85
CA SER A 88 0.09 -1.04 -13.15
C SER A 88 -0.58 0.24 -13.62
N ILE A 89 -1.03 1.10 -12.70
CA ILE A 89 -1.79 2.31 -13.04
C ILE A 89 -0.88 3.53 -13.13
N SER A 90 -1.07 4.29 -14.21
CA SER A 90 -0.40 5.57 -14.45
C SER A 90 -0.73 6.55 -13.32
N PRO A 91 0.23 7.40 -12.89
CA PRO A 91 -0.06 8.49 -11.96
C PRO A 91 -1.17 9.43 -12.40
N THR A 92 -1.46 9.52 -13.70
CA THR A 92 -2.55 10.31 -14.27
C THR A 92 -3.87 9.54 -14.38
N LEU A 93 -3.90 8.28 -13.94
CA LEU A 93 -5.02 7.34 -14.05
C LEU A 93 -5.51 7.11 -15.49
N SER A 94 -4.73 7.49 -16.51
CA SER A 94 -5.14 7.43 -17.92
C SER A 94 -5.37 6.03 -18.47
N ASN A 95 -4.82 5.01 -17.81
CA ASN A 95 -5.01 3.59 -18.14
C ASN A 95 -5.85 2.85 -17.09
N TYR A 96 -6.56 3.58 -16.23
CA TYR A 96 -7.50 3.01 -15.29
C TYR A 96 -8.75 2.50 -16.01
N ASP A 97 -9.21 1.31 -15.64
CA ASP A 97 -10.44 0.70 -16.13
C ASP A 97 -11.40 0.48 -14.96
N ALA A 98 -12.50 1.23 -14.95
CA ALA A 98 -13.52 1.16 -13.91
C ALA A 98 -14.40 -0.10 -14.01
N GLU A 99 -14.35 -0.84 -15.12
CA GLU A 99 -14.97 -2.16 -15.24
C GLU A 99 -13.98 -3.29 -14.84
N GLY A 100 -12.79 -2.92 -14.37
CA GLY A 100 -11.77 -3.84 -13.89
C GLY A 100 -12.16 -4.56 -12.59
N ALA A 101 -11.37 -5.58 -12.24
CA ALA A 101 -11.60 -6.38 -11.03
C ALA A 101 -10.97 -5.76 -9.77
N TRP A 102 -10.93 -4.42 -9.68
CA TRP A 102 -10.40 -3.73 -8.51
C TRP A 102 -11.39 -3.80 -7.34
N PRO A 103 -10.90 -3.72 -6.08
CA PRO A 103 -11.78 -3.53 -4.94
C PRO A 103 -12.50 -2.18 -5.06
N TYR A 104 -13.77 -2.14 -4.67
CA TYR A 104 -14.59 -0.92 -4.68
C TYR A 104 -13.90 0.32 -4.07
N LEU A 105 -13.09 0.14 -3.02
CA LEU A 105 -12.34 1.24 -2.41
C LEU A 105 -11.25 1.85 -3.30
N ILE A 106 -10.68 1.05 -4.21
CA ILE A 106 -9.74 1.53 -5.23
C ILE A 106 -10.50 2.22 -6.36
N ASP A 107 -11.68 1.73 -6.74
CA ASP A 107 -12.56 2.42 -7.68
C ASP A 107 -12.93 3.83 -7.16
N GLU A 108 -13.39 3.91 -5.92
CA GLU A 108 -13.73 5.20 -5.28
C GLU A 108 -12.53 6.14 -5.20
N PHE A 109 -11.32 5.62 -5.07
CA PHE A 109 -10.11 6.43 -5.09
C PHE A 109 -9.77 6.96 -6.48
N ALA A 110 -9.97 6.15 -7.54
CA ALA A 110 -9.71 6.58 -8.90
C ALA A 110 -10.66 7.68 -9.36
N GLU A 111 -11.85 7.77 -8.76
CA GLU A 111 -12.84 8.82 -9.00
C GLU A 111 -12.68 10.07 -8.11
N TYR A 112 -11.82 10.03 -7.09
CA TYR A 112 -11.61 11.10 -6.09
C TYR A 112 -10.62 12.18 -6.56
#